data_AF-A0A2J8JBR8-F1
#
_entry.id   AF-A0A2J8JBR8-F1
#
_cell.length_a   1.000
_cell.length_b   1.000
_cell.length_c   1.000
_cell.angle_alpha   90.00
_cell.angle_beta   90.00
_cell.angle_gamma   90.00
#
_symmetry.space_group_name_H-M   'P 1'
#
loop_
_entity.id
_entity.type
_entity.pdbx_description
1 polymer ?
#
loop_
_entity_poly.entity_id
_entity_poly.type
_entity_poly.pdbx_seq_one_letter_code
_entity_poly.pdbx_strand_id
1 'polypeptide(L)'
;MSDISSQIVLAGDPMQLGPVIKSRLAMAYGLNVSLLERLMSRPAYQRDENAFGACGAHNPLLVTKLVKNYRSHEALLTLPSRLFYHRELEVCADPTVVTSLLGWEKLPKKGFPLIFHGVRGSEAREGKSPSWFNPAEAVQVLRYCCLLAQSISSQVSASDIGVITPYRKQVRPAQARLVL
;
A
#
# COMPACT_ATOMS: atom_id res chain seq x y z
N MET A 1 -3.56 37.25 -10.58
CA MET A 1 -4.26 36.99 -11.85
C MET A 1 -3.49 35.88 -12.55
N SER A 2 -4.10 34.71 -12.74
CA SER A 2 -3.49 33.64 -13.53
C SER A 2 -3.66 33.98 -15.01
N ASP A 3 -2.56 33.90 -15.77
CA ASP A 3 -2.54 34.12 -17.21
C ASP A 3 -3.42 33.07 -17.93
N ILE A 4 -4.01 33.43 -19.07
CA ILE A 4 -5.03 32.61 -19.80
C ILE A 4 -4.47 31.24 -20.25
N SER A 5 -3.14 31.08 -20.26
CA SER A 5 -2.41 29.85 -20.61
C SER A 5 -1.97 28.99 -19.42
N SER A 6 -2.37 29.33 -18.19
CA SER A 6 -1.90 28.63 -16.99
C SER A 6 -2.54 27.25 -16.84
N GLN A 7 -1.73 26.19 -16.81
CA GLN A 7 -2.17 24.83 -16.55
C GLN A 7 -1.61 24.33 -15.21
N ILE A 8 -2.45 23.67 -14.42
CA ILE A 8 -2.06 23.00 -13.16
C ILE A 8 -2.38 21.52 -13.29
N VAL A 9 -1.40 20.67 -13.00
CA VAL A 9 -1.56 19.21 -12.94
C VAL A 9 -1.33 18.77 -11.51
N LEU A 10 -2.30 18.04 -10.95
CA LEU A 10 -2.21 17.41 -9.64
C LEU A 10 -2.15 15.89 -9.83
N ALA A 11 -1.19 15.24 -9.16
CA ALA A 11 -1.06 13.80 -9.15
C ALA A 11 -1.17 13.27 -7.71
N GLY A 12 -1.92 12.19 -7.55
CA GLY A 12 -2.15 11.56 -6.25
C GLY A 12 -3.29 10.53 -6.36
N ASP A 13 -3.58 9.88 -5.23
CA ASP A 13 -4.62 8.87 -5.13
C ASP A 13 -5.43 9.09 -3.84
N PRO A 14 -6.68 9.57 -3.93
CA PRO A 14 -7.54 9.77 -2.76
C PRO A 14 -7.85 8.50 -1.97
N MET A 15 -7.60 7.31 -2.52
CA MET A 15 -7.80 6.02 -1.81
C MET A 15 -6.57 5.61 -0.97
N GLN A 16 -5.47 6.38 -1.01
CA GLN A 16 -4.25 6.13 -0.24
C GLN A 16 -4.16 7.02 1.01
N LEU A 17 -2.97 7.11 1.61
CA LEU A 17 -2.75 7.88 2.84
C LEU A 17 -3.03 9.37 2.61
N GLY A 18 -4.00 9.90 3.36
CA GLY A 18 -4.28 11.31 3.44
C GLY A 18 -3.32 12.09 4.36
N PRO A 19 -3.52 13.41 4.50
CA PRO A 19 -2.73 14.27 5.37
C PRO A 19 -2.77 13.84 6.85
N VAL A 20 -1.61 13.83 7.51
CA VAL A 20 -1.52 13.58 8.96
C VAL A 20 -1.69 14.89 9.73
N ILE A 21 -2.89 15.13 10.27
CA ILE A 21 -3.21 16.36 11.01
C ILE A 21 -3.31 16.06 12.51
N LYS A 22 -2.46 16.71 13.32
CA LYS A 22 -2.46 16.53 14.78
C LYS A 22 -3.50 17.38 15.50
N SER A 23 -3.82 18.56 14.96
CA SER A 23 -4.78 19.48 15.57
C SER A 23 -6.20 19.03 15.31
N ARG A 24 -6.94 18.71 16.38
CA ARG A 24 -8.37 18.37 16.29
C ARG A 24 -9.20 19.51 15.70
N LEU A 25 -8.84 20.76 16.04
CA LEU A 25 -9.49 21.94 15.49
C LEU A 25 -9.29 22.02 13.97
N ALA A 26 -8.05 21.85 13.50
CA ALA A 26 -7.76 21.89 12.06
C ALA A 26 -8.46 20.77 11.28
N MET A 27 -8.58 19.56 11.86
CA MET A 27 -9.38 18.49 11.26
C MET A 27 -10.87 18.83 11.22
N ALA A 28 -11.42 19.42 12.29
CA ALA A 28 -12.81 19.85 12.30
C ALA A 28 -13.12 20.91 11.23
N TYR A 29 -12.12 21.72 10.85
CA TYR A 29 -12.21 22.68 9.74
C TYR A 29 -11.67 22.14 8.40
N GLY A 30 -11.49 20.82 8.25
CA GLY A 30 -11.29 20.15 6.96
C GLY A 30 -9.84 20.11 6.45
N LEU A 31 -8.84 20.43 7.26
CA LEU A 31 -7.42 20.37 6.84
C LEU A 31 -6.94 18.93 6.57
N ASN A 32 -7.71 17.92 6.97
CA ASN A 32 -7.46 16.51 6.65
C ASN A 32 -7.91 16.10 5.24
N VAL A 33 -8.59 16.98 4.50
CA VAL A 33 -9.01 16.72 3.11
C VAL A 33 -8.02 17.37 2.16
N SER A 34 -7.39 16.57 1.30
CA SER A 34 -6.43 17.11 0.33
C SER A 34 -7.11 17.98 -0.72
N LEU A 35 -6.35 18.87 -1.39
CA LEU A 35 -6.86 19.65 -2.52
C LEU A 35 -7.42 18.73 -3.61
N LEU A 36 -6.71 17.64 -3.93
CA LEU A 36 -7.12 16.66 -4.93
C LEU A 36 -8.45 16.01 -4.55
N GLU A 37 -8.56 15.49 -3.33
CA GLU A 37 -9.80 14.88 -2.82
C GLU A 37 -10.98 15.85 -2.84
N ARG A 38 -10.74 17.11 -2.44
CA ARG A 38 -11.75 18.17 -2.52
C ARG A 38 -12.18 18.46 -3.95
N LEU A 39 -11.28 18.44 -4.92
CA LEU A 39 -11.62 18.59 -6.35
C LEU A 39 -12.42 17.39 -6.85
N MET A 40 -12.00 16.17 -6.52
CA MET A 40 -12.68 14.92 -6.90
C MET A 40 -14.13 14.84 -6.37
N SER A 41 -14.44 15.51 -5.25
CA SER A 41 -15.81 15.63 -4.75
C SER A 41 -16.71 16.60 -5.54
N ARG A 42 -16.15 17.44 -6.42
CA ARG A 42 -16.92 18.42 -7.20
C ARG A 42 -17.59 17.74 -8.40
N PRO A 43 -18.79 18.16 -8.81
CA PRO A 43 -19.53 17.52 -9.91
C PRO A 43 -18.72 17.31 -11.19
N ALA A 44 -17.86 18.26 -11.57
CA ALA A 44 -17.04 18.16 -12.78
C ALA A 44 -16.00 17.01 -12.75
N TYR A 45 -15.57 16.57 -11.58
CA TYR A 45 -14.55 15.52 -11.39
C TYR A 45 -15.13 14.20 -10.91
N GLN A 46 -16.42 14.19 -10.53
CA GLN A 46 -17.10 12.98 -10.06
C GLN A 46 -17.15 11.92 -11.16
N ARG A 47 -17.23 10.67 -10.70
CA ARG A 47 -17.40 9.53 -11.58
C ARG A 47 -18.80 9.56 -12.21
N ASP A 48 -18.87 9.35 -13.52
CA ASP A 48 -20.11 9.18 -14.28
C ASP A 48 -19.93 8.07 -15.33
N GLU A 49 -20.49 6.90 -15.02
CA GLU A 49 -20.48 5.72 -15.90
C GLU A 49 -21.31 5.93 -17.16
N ASN A 50 -22.40 6.68 -17.06
CA ASN A 50 -23.32 6.89 -18.17
C ASN A 50 -22.71 7.85 -19.19
N ALA A 51 -22.06 8.91 -18.72
CA ALA A 51 -21.44 9.91 -19.59
C ALA A 51 -20.06 9.49 -20.11
N PHE A 52 -19.24 8.84 -19.28
CA PHE A 52 -17.82 8.61 -19.58
C PHE A 52 -17.37 7.15 -19.48
N GLY A 53 -18.28 6.17 -19.45
CA GLY A 53 -17.94 4.74 -19.31
C GLY A 53 -16.86 4.24 -20.29
N ALA A 54 -16.89 4.73 -21.54
CA ALA A 54 -15.89 4.40 -22.56
C ALA A 54 -14.46 4.94 -22.25
N CYS A 55 -14.34 5.87 -21.31
CA CYS A 55 -13.11 6.57 -20.96
C CYS A 55 -12.72 6.38 -19.48
N GLY A 56 -13.15 5.30 -18.83
CA GLY A 56 -12.87 5.05 -17.41
C GLY A 56 -13.76 5.85 -16.45
N ALA A 57 -14.91 6.31 -16.95
CA ALA A 57 -16.01 6.92 -16.20
C ALA A 57 -15.65 8.21 -15.44
N HIS A 58 -14.62 8.90 -15.88
CA HIS A 58 -14.37 10.30 -15.56
C HIS A 58 -14.24 11.11 -16.85
N ASN A 59 -14.49 12.42 -16.77
CA ASN A 59 -14.25 13.30 -17.90
C ASN A 59 -12.76 13.27 -18.30
N PRO A 60 -12.42 12.77 -19.51
CA PRO A 60 -11.02 12.57 -19.92
C PRO A 60 -10.26 13.89 -20.12
N LEU A 61 -10.95 15.03 -20.19
CA LEU A 61 -10.33 16.35 -20.25
C LEU A 61 -9.86 16.85 -18.88
N LEU A 62 -10.33 16.23 -17.79
CA LEU A 62 -10.09 16.68 -16.42
C LEU A 62 -9.34 15.66 -15.56
N VAL A 63 -9.59 14.35 -15.78
CA VAL A 63 -9.04 13.28 -14.97
C VAL A 63 -8.49 12.18 -15.86
N THR A 64 -7.23 11.82 -15.62
CA THR A 64 -6.61 10.64 -16.19
C THR A 64 -6.37 9.61 -15.10
N LYS A 65 -7.11 8.50 -15.13
CA LYS A 65 -6.90 7.37 -14.22
C LYS A 65 -5.91 6.38 -14.81
N LEU A 66 -4.81 6.14 -14.11
CA LEU A 66 -3.83 5.13 -14.50
C LEU A 66 -4.23 3.77 -13.93
N VAL A 67 -4.59 2.83 -14.80
CA VAL A 67 -5.14 1.52 -14.39
C VAL A 67 -4.12 0.38 -14.42
N LYS A 68 -3.02 0.52 -15.16
CA LYS A 68 -2.00 -0.51 -15.32
C LYS A 68 -1.09 -0.60 -14.09
N ASN A 69 -1.13 -1.71 -13.38
CA ASN A 69 -0.29 -1.97 -12.22
C ASN A 69 0.93 -2.82 -12.60
N TYR A 70 2.11 -2.21 -12.54
CA TYR A 70 3.38 -2.85 -12.87
C TYR A 70 4.11 -3.46 -11.67
N ARG A 71 3.48 -3.50 -10.49
CA ARG A 71 4.14 -3.87 -9.23
C ARG A 71 3.78 -5.28 -8.75
N SER A 72 2.50 -5.64 -8.80
CA SER A 72 1.96 -6.71 -7.96
C SER A 72 1.49 -7.92 -8.77
N HIS A 73 1.67 -9.11 -8.19
CA HIS A 73 1.01 -10.33 -8.66
C HIS A 73 -0.52 -10.17 -8.60
N GLU A 74 -1.25 -10.83 -9.53
CA GLU A 74 -2.71 -10.76 -9.63
C GLU A 74 -3.41 -11.00 -8.28
N ALA A 75 -3.07 -12.10 -7.60
CA ALA A 75 -3.60 -12.46 -6.28
C ALA A 75 -3.53 -11.34 -5.22
N LEU A 76 -2.53 -10.46 -5.29
CA LEU A 76 -2.38 -9.31 -4.39
C LEU A 76 -3.16 -8.09 -4.87
N LEU A 77 -3.32 -7.93 -6.19
CA LEU A 77 -4.01 -6.79 -6.80
C LEU A 77 -5.53 -6.93 -6.81
N THR A 78 -6.06 -8.16 -6.93
CA THR A 78 -7.50 -8.44 -7.10
C THR A 78 -8.34 -7.79 -6.00
N LEU A 79 -7.93 -7.94 -4.74
CA LEU A 79 -8.72 -7.44 -3.61
C LEU A 79 -8.72 -5.89 -3.53
N PRO A 80 -7.56 -5.19 -3.54
CA PRO A 80 -7.54 -3.72 -3.59
C PRO A 80 -8.28 -3.15 -4.81
N SER A 81 -8.09 -3.75 -6.00
CA SER A 81 -8.77 -3.33 -7.23
C SER A 81 -10.30 -3.36 -7.06
N ARG A 82 -10.82 -4.45 -6.47
CA ARG A 82 -12.26 -4.60 -6.21
C ARG A 82 -12.79 -3.63 -5.15
N LEU A 83 -12.05 -3.40 -4.07
CA LEU A 83 -12.52 -2.60 -2.93
C LEU A 83 -12.46 -1.10 -3.20
N PHE A 84 -11.42 -0.63 -3.90
CA PHE A 84 -11.11 0.80 -3.98
C PHE A 84 -11.15 1.36 -5.41
N TYR A 85 -11.08 0.50 -6.43
CA TYR A 85 -10.86 0.94 -7.82
C TYR A 85 -11.83 0.33 -8.82
N HIS A 86 -13.03 -0.08 -8.39
CA HIS A 86 -14.09 -0.59 -9.28
C HIS A 86 -13.68 -1.77 -10.17
N ARG A 87 -12.69 -2.56 -9.74
CA ARG A 87 -12.10 -3.68 -10.51
C ARG A 87 -11.38 -3.25 -11.79
N GLU A 88 -10.99 -1.99 -11.91
CA GLU A 88 -10.36 -1.46 -13.12
C GLU A 88 -8.85 -1.69 -13.18
N LEU A 89 -8.17 -2.00 -12.06
CA LEU A 89 -6.71 -2.17 -12.10
C LEU A 89 -6.31 -3.43 -12.87
N GLU A 90 -5.42 -3.24 -13.84
CA GLU A 90 -4.89 -4.28 -14.73
C GLU A 90 -3.53 -4.78 -14.23
N VAL A 91 -3.29 -6.08 -14.32
CA VAL A 91 -2.00 -6.67 -14.00
C VAL A 91 -1.07 -6.50 -15.21
N CYS A 92 -0.02 -5.70 -15.04
CA CYS A 92 1.01 -5.47 -16.06
C CYS A 92 2.43 -5.67 -15.51
N ALA A 93 2.56 -6.20 -14.30
CA ALA A 93 3.85 -6.49 -13.69
C ALA A 93 4.58 -7.60 -14.44
N ASP A 94 5.92 -7.52 -14.46
CA ASP A 94 6.76 -8.55 -15.09
C ASP A 94 6.51 -9.92 -14.43
N PRO A 95 6.00 -10.92 -15.17
CA PRO A 95 5.74 -12.25 -14.63
C PRO A 95 6.97 -12.87 -13.98
N THR A 96 8.16 -12.67 -14.55
CA THR A 96 9.40 -13.27 -14.04
C THR A 96 9.72 -12.81 -12.61
N VAL A 97 9.33 -11.57 -12.26
CA VAL A 97 9.50 -11.00 -10.93
C VAL A 97 8.38 -11.48 -10.01
N VAL A 98 7.11 -11.25 -10.39
CA VAL A 98 5.97 -11.45 -9.49
C VAL A 98 5.62 -12.92 -9.26
N THR A 99 6.07 -13.83 -10.14
CA THR A 99 5.86 -15.28 -9.97
C THR A 99 7.06 -16.01 -9.36
N SER A 100 8.19 -15.32 -9.14
CA SER A 100 9.46 -15.93 -8.70
C SER A 100 9.35 -16.76 -7.42
N LEU A 101 8.44 -16.39 -6.51
CA LEU A 101 8.24 -17.05 -5.21
C LEU A 101 7.01 -17.96 -5.14
N LEU A 102 6.26 -18.18 -6.23
CA LEU A 102 5.05 -19.02 -6.20
C LEU A 102 5.33 -20.48 -5.82
N GLY A 103 6.55 -20.95 -6.10
CA GLY A 103 7.06 -22.27 -5.75
C GLY A 103 7.66 -22.37 -4.35
N TRP A 104 7.79 -21.26 -3.61
CA TRP A 104 8.52 -21.23 -2.34
C TRP A 104 7.98 -22.26 -1.35
N GLU A 105 8.88 -23.07 -0.78
CA GLU A 105 8.55 -24.22 0.06
C GLU A 105 7.73 -23.87 1.30
N LYS A 106 7.84 -22.63 1.79
CA LYS A 106 7.15 -22.17 3.01
C LYS A 106 5.77 -21.57 2.74
N LEU A 107 5.32 -21.49 1.47
CA LEU A 107 3.96 -21.07 1.16
C LEU A 107 2.94 -22.14 1.62
N PRO A 108 1.88 -21.76 2.35
CA PRO A 108 0.83 -22.68 2.76
C PRO A 108 0.00 -23.18 1.56
N LYS A 109 -0.10 -22.37 0.49
CA LYS A 109 -0.74 -22.72 -0.77
C LYS A 109 0.18 -22.32 -1.92
N LYS A 110 0.62 -23.31 -2.72
CA LYS A 110 1.40 -23.05 -3.93
C LYS A 110 0.62 -22.18 -4.91
N GLY A 111 1.32 -21.27 -5.60
CA GLY A 111 0.67 -20.34 -6.53
C GLY A 111 -0.05 -19.16 -5.88
N PHE A 112 -0.03 -19.02 -4.55
CA PHE A 112 -0.66 -17.90 -3.85
C PHE A 112 0.37 -17.16 -2.96
N PRO A 113 0.94 -16.02 -3.42
CA PRO A 113 2.07 -15.35 -2.78
C PRO A 113 1.65 -14.48 -1.58
N LEU A 114 0.84 -15.03 -0.68
CA LEU A 114 0.37 -14.34 0.52
C LEU A 114 0.26 -15.32 1.69
N ILE A 115 0.83 -14.93 2.83
CA ILE A 115 0.71 -15.67 4.09
C ILE A 115 0.08 -14.74 5.11
N PHE A 116 -1.04 -15.17 5.69
CA PHE A 116 -1.60 -14.55 6.89
C PHE A 116 -1.27 -15.44 8.09
N HIS A 117 -0.25 -15.05 8.88
CA HIS A 117 0.23 -15.82 10.02
C HIS A 117 -0.38 -15.29 11.32
N GLY A 118 -1.26 -16.08 11.95
CA GLY A 118 -1.80 -15.76 13.28
C GLY A 118 -0.75 -15.94 14.38
N VAL A 119 -0.29 -14.85 15.00
CA VAL A 119 0.67 -14.89 16.10
C VAL A 119 -0.05 -14.73 17.43
N ARG A 120 0.12 -15.69 18.33
CA ARG A 120 -0.31 -15.54 19.74
C ARG A 120 0.79 -14.81 20.50
N GLY A 121 0.65 -13.50 20.64
CA GLY A 121 1.56 -12.64 21.39
C GLY A 121 0.80 -11.58 22.18
N SER A 122 1.49 -10.96 23.13
CA SER A 122 0.97 -9.83 23.88
C SER A 122 1.70 -8.55 23.47
N GLU A 123 0.95 -7.47 23.29
CA GLU A 123 1.54 -6.15 23.08
C GLU A 123 2.20 -5.63 24.36
N ALA A 124 3.31 -4.91 24.18
CA ALA A 124 4.10 -4.31 25.23
C ALA A 124 4.32 -2.83 24.94
N ARG A 125 4.57 -2.06 26.00
CA ARG A 125 4.83 -0.63 25.95
C ARG A 125 5.96 -0.27 26.89
N GLU A 126 6.92 0.51 26.39
CA GLU A 126 8.06 0.94 27.19
C GLU A 126 7.71 2.22 27.97
N GLY A 127 7.52 2.07 29.28
CA GLY A 127 7.21 3.18 30.19
C GLY A 127 6.01 4.02 29.72
N LYS A 128 6.25 5.33 29.53
CA LYS A 128 5.25 6.31 29.07
C LYS A 128 5.29 6.54 27.54
N SER A 129 5.99 5.70 26.77
CA SER A 129 6.04 5.84 25.31
C SER A 129 4.63 5.70 24.70
N PRO A 130 4.23 6.56 23.75
CA PRO A 130 2.92 6.45 23.09
C PRO A 130 2.86 5.33 22.03
N SER A 131 3.94 4.56 21.85
CA SER A 131 4.07 3.53 20.82
C SER A 131 4.18 2.14 21.44
N TRP A 132 3.57 1.17 20.77
CA TRP A 132 3.50 -0.23 21.18
C TRP A 132 4.49 -1.09 20.38
N PHE A 133 4.77 -2.28 20.88
CA PHE A 133 5.49 -3.33 20.16
C PHE A 133 5.01 -4.72 20.60
N ASN A 134 5.10 -5.71 19.72
CA ASN A 134 4.81 -7.11 20.01
C ASN A 134 6.08 -7.95 19.74
N PRO A 135 6.75 -8.45 20.81
CA PRO A 135 7.96 -9.27 20.69
C PRO A 135 7.74 -10.57 19.90
N ALA A 136 6.59 -11.22 20.06
CA ALA A 136 6.29 -12.47 19.39
C ALA A 136 6.16 -12.27 17.88
N GLU A 137 5.48 -11.19 17.46
CA GLU A 137 5.40 -10.80 16.06
C GLU A 137 6.78 -10.45 15.50
N ALA A 138 7.60 -9.71 16.25
CA ALA A 138 8.95 -9.33 15.81
C ALA A 138 9.84 -10.56 15.56
N VAL A 139 9.78 -11.58 16.44
CA VAL A 139 10.46 -12.87 16.22
C VAL A 139 9.97 -13.55 14.95
N GLN A 140 8.65 -13.59 14.75
CA GLN A 140 8.07 -14.26 13.59
C GLN A 140 8.42 -13.55 12.27
N VAL A 141 8.43 -12.22 12.26
CA VAL A 141 8.88 -11.42 11.11
C VAL A 141 10.35 -11.70 10.79
N LEU A 142 11.23 -11.67 11.80
CA LEU A 142 12.65 -11.98 11.60
C LEU A 142 12.85 -13.37 11.01
N ARG A 143 12.10 -14.37 11.51
CA ARG A 143 12.13 -15.73 10.98
C ARG A 143 11.79 -15.76 9.49
N TYR A 144 10.77 -15.02 9.05
CA TYR A 144 10.44 -14.92 7.63
C TYR A 144 11.53 -14.23 6.82
N CYS A 145 12.12 -13.14 7.31
CA CYS A 145 13.23 -12.47 6.65
C CYS A 145 14.41 -13.44 6.44
N CYS A 146 14.80 -14.19 7.47
CA CYS A 146 15.86 -15.20 7.35
C CYS A 146 15.51 -16.30 6.35
N LEU A 147 14.29 -16.84 6.40
CA LEU A 147 13.85 -17.89 5.47
C LEU A 147 13.81 -17.41 4.01
N LEU A 148 13.48 -16.15 3.76
CA LEU A 148 13.50 -15.55 2.42
C LEU A 148 14.94 -15.35 1.93
N ALA A 149 15.81 -14.76 2.78
CA ALA A 149 17.20 -14.48 2.43
C ALA A 149 18.07 -15.75 2.26
N GLN A 150 17.75 -16.83 2.98
CA GLN A 150 18.47 -18.11 2.90
C GLN A 150 17.88 -19.08 1.86
N SER A 151 16.80 -18.69 1.17
CA SER A 151 16.11 -19.55 0.21
C SER A 151 16.99 -19.84 -1.00
N ILE A 152 17.49 -21.07 -1.11
CA ILE A 152 18.34 -21.52 -2.22
C ILE A 152 17.59 -21.44 -3.57
N SER A 153 16.26 -21.61 -3.55
CA SER A 153 15.42 -21.62 -4.75
C SER A 153 15.06 -20.24 -5.30
N SER A 154 15.32 -19.18 -4.55
CA SER A 154 14.93 -17.82 -4.92
C SER A 154 15.97 -16.84 -4.40
N GLN A 155 16.74 -16.21 -5.29
CA GLN A 155 17.73 -15.19 -4.95
C GLN A 155 17.05 -13.89 -4.48
N VAL A 156 16.41 -13.92 -3.30
CA VAL A 156 15.86 -12.72 -2.65
C VAL A 156 16.97 -12.09 -1.83
N SER A 157 17.45 -10.94 -2.27
CA SER A 157 18.44 -10.18 -1.52
C SER A 157 17.80 -9.47 -0.31
N ALA A 158 18.60 -9.09 0.68
CA ALA A 158 18.09 -8.30 1.81
C ALA A 158 17.46 -6.97 1.36
N SER A 159 17.94 -6.37 0.26
CA SER A 159 17.38 -5.16 -0.34
C SER A 159 15.99 -5.36 -0.95
N ASP A 160 15.59 -6.60 -1.24
CA ASP A 160 14.27 -6.93 -1.78
C ASP A 160 13.21 -7.10 -0.67
N ILE A 161 13.62 -7.11 0.60
CA ILE A 161 12.74 -7.36 1.75
C ILE A 161 12.40 -6.06 2.48
N GLY A 162 11.13 -5.66 2.40
CA GLY A 162 10.57 -4.55 3.18
C GLY A 162 9.73 -5.03 4.37
N VAL A 163 10.00 -4.50 5.56
CA VAL A 163 9.17 -4.71 6.76
C VAL A 163 8.43 -3.41 7.10
N ILE A 164 7.10 -3.44 7.09
CA ILE A 164 6.25 -2.28 7.38
C ILE A 164 5.47 -2.53 8.67
N THR A 165 5.43 -1.54 9.55
CA THR A 165 4.68 -1.60 10.82
C THR A 165 4.16 -0.20 11.19
N PRO A 166 2.93 -0.08 11.72
CA PRO A 166 2.35 1.21 12.09
C PRO A 166 3.02 1.84 13.32
N TYR A 167 3.68 1.04 14.16
CA TYR A 167 4.27 1.51 15.42
C TYR A 167 5.78 1.68 15.31
N ARG A 168 6.25 2.90 15.58
CA ARG A 168 7.68 3.23 15.56
C ARG A 168 8.51 2.33 16.50
N LYS A 169 7.95 1.89 17.62
CA LYS A 169 8.65 1.00 18.56
C LYS A 169 8.77 -0.44 18.05
N GLN A 170 7.91 -0.90 17.16
CA GLN A 170 8.03 -2.23 16.55
C GLN A 170 9.25 -2.34 15.62
N VAL A 171 9.75 -1.21 15.12
CA VAL A 171 10.94 -1.15 14.25
C VAL A 171 12.22 -1.58 14.97
N ARG A 172 12.40 -1.21 16.26
CA ARG A 172 13.66 -1.44 16.98
C ARG A 172 13.94 -2.91 17.31
N PRO A 173 12.98 -3.70 17.85
CA PRO A 173 13.19 -5.14 18.06
C PRO A 173 13.46 -5.90 16.75
N ALA A 174 12.84 -5.46 15.65
CA ALA A 174 13.09 -6.03 14.33
C ALA A 174 14.51 -5.73 13.84
N GLN A 175 14.99 -4.48 13.97
CA GLN A 175 16.34 -4.09 13.56
C GLN A 175 17.46 -4.63 14.45
N ALA A 176 17.28 -4.65 15.78
CA ALA A 176 18.31 -5.08 16.73
C ALA A 176 18.67 -6.58 16.62
N ARG A 177 17.81 -7.38 15.99
CA ARG A 177 18.05 -8.81 15.74
C ARG A 177 18.37 -9.14 14.27
N LEU A 178 18.40 -8.12 13.41
CA LEU A 178 18.70 -8.24 11.97
C LEU A 178 20.15 -7.89 11.63
N VAL A 179 20.99 -7.60 12.62
CA VAL A 179 22.45 -7.50 12.43
C VAL A 179 22.99 -8.93 12.31
N LEU A 180 22.93 -9.46 11.08
CA LEU A 180 23.77 -10.57 10.61
C LEU A 180 24.95 -9.97 9.84
#